data_AF-A0A315ZJ27-F1
#
_entry.id   AF-A0A315ZJ27-F1
#
_cell.length_a   1.000
_cell.length_b   1.000
_cell.length_c   1.000
_cell.angle_alpha   90.00
_cell.angle_beta   90.00
_cell.angle_gamma   90.00
#
_symmetry.space_group_name_H-M   'P 1'
#
loop_
_entity.id
_entity.type
_entity.pdbx_description
1 polymer ?
#
loop_
_entity_poly.entity_id
_entity_poly.type
_entity_poly.pdbx_seq_one_letter_code
_entity_poly.pdbx_strand_id
1 'polypeptide(L)'
;MKKVIIPFIAVILVSGLVFAQKRERRGMSEEVKNYIKENVWPVVSEQRQKFDSYLSTDEKAEIEALRARIEKLKEERKANRPQKAEKGKRPELTEAQREQMHASRKEMKRIMYSAFQIAENHESELSSLMSESKDDREKWRKDLSAMKEAKREEMKSSEKGEKENKGRKGRKHHHGKMGHGPRGMNIMHPSEEMFILFDYNKSADDFFKEMEEHRK
;
A
#
# COMPACT_ATOMS: atom_id res chain seq x y z
N MET A 1 -59.10 8.84 2.98
CA MET A 1 -59.22 9.55 1.70
C MET A 1 -58.54 10.91 1.81
N LYS A 2 -57.84 11.30 0.73
CA LYS A 2 -57.12 12.56 0.48
C LYS A 2 -55.70 12.66 1.08
N LYS A 3 -54.76 12.21 0.23
CA LYS A 3 -53.34 12.55 0.22
C LYS A 3 -53.20 14.05 -0.10
N VAL A 4 -52.32 14.76 0.60
CA VAL A 4 -51.79 16.05 0.15
C VAL A 4 -50.28 15.97 0.25
N ILE A 5 -49.66 16.00 -0.93
CA ILE A 5 -48.22 16.04 -1.16
C ILE A 5 -47.86 17.52 -1.25
N ILE A 6 -46.93 18.00 -0.43
CA ILE A 6 -46.26 19.29 -0.62
C ILE A 6 -44.76 19.04 -0.46
N PRO A 7 -43.95 19.18 -1.53
CA PRO A 7 -42.49 19.16 -1.42
C PRO A 7 -42.01 20.56 -1.09
N PHE A 8 -41.42 20.76 0.09
CA PHE A 8 -40.62 21.96 0.36
C PHE A 8 -39.15 21.60 0.31
N ILE A 9 -38.53 22.04 -0.78
CA ILE A 9 -37.10 22.10 -1.02
C ILE A 9 -36.49 23.01 0.05
N ALA A 10 -35.67 22.44 0.94
CA ALA A 10 -34.78 23.19 1.81
C ALA A 10 -33.34 22.87 1.41
N VAL A 11 -32.84 23.66 0.47
CA VAL A 11 -31.42 23.84 0.18
C VAL A 11 -30.76 24.37 1.45
N ILE A 12 -30.04 23.52 2.18
CA ILE A 12 -29.19 23.95 3.29
C ILE A 12 -27.73 23.71 2.90
N LEU A 13 -27.14 24.81 2.40
CA LEU A 13 -25.81 25.31 2.74
C LEU A 13 -24.69 24.28 2.86
N VAL A 14 -24.08 23.99 1.71
CA VAL A 14 -22.68 23.58 1.60
C VAL A 14 -21.81 24.71 2.16
N SER A 15 -21.57 24.66 3.47
CA SER A 15 -20.63 25.54 4.14
C SER A 15 -19.25 24.91 3.98
N GLY A 16 -18.44 25.50 3.12
CA GLY A 16 -17.08 25.07 2.83
C GLY A 16 -16.20 25.09 4.07
N LEU A 17 -15.96 23.92 4.63
CA LEU A 17 -14.76 23.66 5.42
C LEU A 17 -13.60 23.44 4.43
N VAL A 18 -13.06 24.55 3.92
CA VAL A 18 -11.72 24.56 3.34
C VAL A 18 -10.75 24.39 4.51
N PHE A 19 -10.58 23.15 4.96
CA PHE A 19 -9.44 22.82 5.81
C PHE A 19 -8.19 23.07 4.97
N ALA A 20 -7.40 24.06 5.40
CA ALA A 20 -6.05 24.28 4.93
C ALA A 20 -5.25 22.99 5.14
N GLN A 21 -5.23 22.14 4.11
CA GLN A 21 -4.58 20.85 4.12
C GLN A 21 -3.09 21.08 4.03
N LYS A 22 -2.45 21.14 5.20
CA LYS A 22 -1.00 21.07 5.37
C LYS A 22 -0.50 19.92 4.49
N ARG A 23 0.20 20.26 3.40
CA ARG A 23 0.66 19.32 2.38
C ARG A 23 1.58 18.26 2.97
N GLU A 24 0.99 17.15 3.39
CA GLU A 24 1.73 15.96 3.79
C GLU A 24 2.17 15.20 2.53
N ARG A 25 3.21 15.74 1.87
CA ARG A 25 3.75 15.27 0.59
C ARG A 25 4.39 13.86 0.60
N ARG A 26 4.21 13.05 1.65
CA ARG A 26 4.92 11.75 1.80
C ARG A 26 4.04 10.54 2.15
N GLY A 27 2.71 10.70 2.16
CA GLY A 27 1.75 9.63 2.47
C GLY A 27 0.95 9.13 1.27
N MET A 28 0.37 7.93 1.40
CA MET A 28 -0.82 7.54 0.64
C MET A 28 -1.94 8.48 1.08
N SER A 29 -2.74 9.04 0.16
CA SER A 29 -3.86 9.90 0.56
C SER A 29 -4.85 9.12 1.41
N GLU A 30 -5.52 9.79 2.36
CA GLU A 30 -6.58 9.15 3.13
C GLU A 30 -7.71 8.63 2.26
N GLU A 31 -8.05 9.35 1.19
CA GLU A 31 -8.98 8.87 0.17
C GLU A 31 -8.61 7.47 -0.37
N VAL A 32 -7.34 7.25 -0.68
CA VAL A 32 -6.86 5.96 -1.18
C VAL A 32 -6.87 4.90 -0.08
N LYS A 33 -6.51 5.25 1.16
CA LYS A 33 -6.54 4.29 2.28
C LYS A 33 -7.96 3.85 2.58
N ASN A 34 -8.90 4.80 2.67
CA ASN A 34 -10.31 4.53 2.91
C ASN A 34 -10.89 3.66 1.79
N TYR A 35 -10.58 3.98 0.52
CA TYR A 35 -11.00 3.16 -0.60
C TYR A 35 -10.52 1.71 -0.46
N ILE A 36 -9.23 1.50 -0.15
CA ILE A 36 -8.69 0.14 0.03
C ILE A 36 -9.36 -0.55 1.22
N LYS A 37 -9.54 0.15 2.35
CA LYS A 37 -10.20 -0.39 3.55
C LYS A 37 -11.63 -0.84 3.29
N GLU A 38 -12.39 -0.07 2.51
CA GLU A 38 -13.82 -0.31 2.27
C GLU A 38 -14.07 -1.28 1.11
N ASN A 39 -13.23 -1.28 0.08
CA ASN A 39 -13.51 -1.98 -1.17
C ASN A 39 -12.58 -3.17 -1.44
N VAL A 40 -11.31 -3.08 -1.00
CA VAL A 40 -10.28 -4.08 -1.33
C VAL A 40 -10.10 -5.06 -0.17
N TRP A 41 -9.94 -4.53 1.04
CA TRP A 41 -9.64 -5.32 2.24
C TRP A 41 -10.67 -6.43 2.50
N PRO A 42 -11.99 -6.18 2.47
CA PRO A 42 -12.97 -7.23 2.77
C PRO A 42 -12.87 -8.40 1.79
N VAL A 43 -12.73 -8.11 0.50
CA VAL A 43 -12.63 -9.12 -0.56
C VAL A 43 -11.33 -9.92 -0.43
N VAL A 44 -10.19 -9.25 -0.23
CA VAL A 44 -8.90 -9.95 -0.08
C VAL A 44 -8.87 -10.81 1.19
N SER A 45 -9.41 -10.30 2.31
CA SER A 45 -9.54 -11.07 3.55
C SER A 45 -10.42 -12.29 3.39
N GLU A 46 -11.58 -12.16 2.73
CA GLU A 46 -12.47 -13.30 2.46
C GLU A 46 -11.77 -14.35 1.59
N GLN A 47 -11.10 -13.93 0.51
CA GLN A 47 -10.38 -14.85 -0.38
C GLN A 47 -9.23 -15.56 0.34
N ARG A 48 -8.50 -14.86 1.20
CA ARG A 48 -7.45 -15.47 2.03
C ARG A 48 -8.05 -16.46 3.04
N GLN A 49 -9.18 -16.14 3.66
CA GLN A 49 -9.88 -17.04 4.57
C GLN A 49 -10.39 -18.30 3.84
N LYS A 50 -10.89 -18.17 2.62
CA LYS A 50 -11.23 -19.33 1.77
C LYS A 50 -10.00 -20.18 1.48
N PHE A 51 -8.88 -19.54 1.14
CA PHE A 51 -7.62 -20.24 0.87
C PHE A 51 -7.15 -21.09 2.07
N ASP A 52 -7.34 -20.59 3.31
CA ASP A 52 -7.00 -21.34 4.52
C ASP A 52 -7.74 -22.68 4.66
N SER A 53 -8.85 -22.90 3.96
CA SER A 53 -9.54 -24.19 3.99
C SER A 53 -8.79 -25.29 3.22
N TYR A 54 -7.93 -24.93 2.27
CA TYR A 54 -7.12 -25.87 1.47
C TYR A 54 -5.81 -26.25 2.16
N LEU A 55 -5.33 -25.39 3.07
CA LEU A 55 -4.06 -25.59 3.76
C LEU A 55 -4.13 -26.68 4.82
N SER A 56 -3.11 -27.52 4.85
CA SER A 56 -2.85 -28.46 5.94
C SER A 56 -2.51 -27.74 7.24
N THR A 57 -2.57 -28.46 8.36
CA THR A 57 -2.16 -27.94 9.68
C THR A 57 -0.69 -27.50 9.67
N ASP A 58 0.18 -28.25 9.01
CA ASP A 58 1.62 -27.96 8.96
C ASP A 58 1.91 -26.72 8.13
N GLU A 59 1.25 -26.56 6.97
CA GLU A 59 1.40 -25.35 6.13
C GLU A 59 0.90 -24.10 6.85
N LYS A 60 -0.22 -24.20 7.58
CA LYS A 60 -0.71 -23.09 8.42
C LYS A 60 0.32 -22.69 9.47
N ALA A 61 0.88 -23.67 10.17
CA ALA A 61 1.94 -23.43 11.16
C ALA A 61 3.19 -22.80 10.52
N GLU A 62 3.57 -23.24 9.32
CA GLU A 62 4.69 -22.66 8.58
C GLU A 62 4.42 -21.20 8.21
N ILE A 63 3.23 -20.88 7.70
CA ILE A 63 2.86 -19.51 7.33
C ILE A 63 2.92 -18.58 8.56
N GLU A 64 2.42 -19.01 9.72
CA GLU A 64 2.51 -18.22 10.96
C GLU A 64 3.97 -18.00 11.38
N ALA A 65 4.82 -19.03 11.26
CA ALA A 65 6.25 -18.89 11.52
C ALA A 65 6.94 -17.92 10.55
N LEU A 66 6.56 -17.94 9.26
CA LEU A 66 7.06 -17.01 8.25
C LEU A 66 6.62 -15.57 8.55
N ARG A 67 5.37 -15.34 8.96
CA ARG A 67 4.88 -14.03 9.40
C ARG A 67 5.66 -13.50 10.61
N ALA A 68 5.88 -14.33 11.62
CA ALA A 68 6.67 -13.96 12.79
C ALA A 68 8.11 -13.56 12.40
N ARG A 69 8.73 -14.25 11.44
CA ARG A 69 10.06 -13.87 10.90
C ARG A 69 10.02 -12.53 10.17
N ILE A 70 8.95 -12.22 9.44
CA ILE A 70 8.77 -10.91 8.80
C ILE A 70 8.71 -9.81 9.85
N GLU A 71 7.94 -9.99 10.92
CA GLU A 71 7.83 -9.01 12.01
C GLU A 71 9.18 -8.76 12.67
N LYS A 72 9.93 -9.82 12.99
CA LYS A 72 11.29 -9.69 13.51
C LYS A 72 12.20 -8.90 12.57
N LEU A 73 12.15 -9.17 11.26
CA LEU A 73 12.91 -8.40 10.27
C LEU A 73 12.46 -6.93 10.16
N LYS A 74 11.20 -6.61 10.46
CA LYS A 74 10.71 -5.22 10.51
C LYS A 74 11.27 -4.51 11.74
N GLU A 75 11.23 -5.14 12.91
CA GLU A 75 11.77 -4.61 14.16
C GLU A 75 13.28 -4.35 14.06
N GLU A 76 14.04 -5.33 13.55
CA GLU A 76 15.48 -5.20 13.34
C GLU A 76 15.82 -4.03 12.40
N ARG A 77 15.05 -3.85 11.32
CA ARG A 77 15.20 -2.71 10.41
C ARG A 77 14.86 -1.37 11.07
N LYS A 78 13.87 -1.34 11.97
CA LYS A 78 13.49 -0.14 12.72
C LYS A 78 14.60 0.25 13.70
N ALA A 79 15.14 -0.73 14.42
CA ALA A 79 16.23 -0.53 15.39
C ALA A 79 17.54 -0.04 14.72
N ASN A 80 17.84 -0.52 13.51
CA ASN A 80 19.10 -0.23 12.83
C ASN A 80 18.97 0.82 11.74
N ARG A 81 17.92 1.64 11.83
CA ARG A 81 17.68 2.70 10.88
C ARG A 81 18.77 3.79 11.03
N PRO A 82 19.45 4.18 9.94
CA PRO A 82 20.42 5.26 10.02
C PRO A 82 19.71 6.56 10.40
N GLN A 83 20.40 7.42 11.17
CA GLN A 83 19.90 8.76 11.48
C GLN A 83 19.61 9.54 10.18
N LYS A 84 18.64 10.46 10.25
CA LYS A 84 18.28 11.30 9.11
C LYS A 84 19.51 12.08 8.65
N ALA A 85 20.00 11.78 7.46
CA ALA A 85 21.03 12.59 6.84
C ALA A 85 20.52 14.01 6.56
N GLU A 86 21.45 14.97 6.53
CA GLU A 86 21.18 16.32 6.06
C GLU A 86 20.50 16.30 4.68
N LYS A 87 19.64 17.29 4.41
CA LYS A 87 18.96 17.42 3.12
C LYS A 87 19.98 17.35 1.97
N GLY A 88 19.85 16.32 1.13
CA GLY A 88 20.67 16.15 -0.07
C GLY A 88 21.86 15.19 0.10
N LYS A 89 22.11 14.67 1.31
CA LYS A 89 23.12 13.63 1.55
C LYS A 89 22.44 12.29 1.85
N ARG A 90 22.98 11.19 1.34
CA ARG A 90 22.56 9.85 1.71
C ARG A 90 23.25 9.51 3.04
N PRO A 91 22.57 8.93 4.04
CA PRO A 91 23.23 8.49 5.25
C PRO A 91 24.31 7.47 4.89
N GLU A 92 25.53 7.68 5.37
CA GLU A 92 26.56 6.66 5.28
C GLU A 92 26.22 5.54 6.25
N LEU A 93 26.10 4.32 5.70
CA LEU A 93 25.88 3.13 6.51
C LEU A 93 27.21 2.63 7.04
N THR A 94 27.24 2.31 8.33
CA THR A 94 28.34 1.55 8.94
C THR A 94 28.45 0.17 8.29
N GLU A 95 29.60 -0.49 8.40
CA GLU A 95 29.79 -1.84 7.89
C GLU A 95 28.77 -2.83 8.48
N ALA A 96 28.58 -2.81 9.79
CA ALA A 96 27.57 -3.59 10.49
C ALA A 96 26.14 -3.34 9.97
N GLN A 97 25.77 -2.09 9.69
CA GLN A 97 24.46 -1.76 9.11
C GLN A 97 24.30 -2.29 7.68
N ARG A 98 25.37 -2.30 6.88
CA ARG A 98 25.35 -2.89 5.54
C ARG A 98 25.17 -4.40 5.61
N GLU A 99 25.97 -5.07 6.43
CA GLU A 99 25.89 -6.52 6.64
C GLU A 99 24.50 -6.94 7.09
N GLN A 100 23.93 -6.23 8.07
CA GLN A 100 22.58 -6.50 8.52
C GLN A 100 21.53 -6.27 7.42
N MET A 101 21.66 -5.21 6.63
CA MET A 101 20.76 -4.98 5.49
C MET A 101 20.87 -6.12 4.46
N HIS A 102 22.07 -6.65 4.22
CA HIS A 102 22.28 -7.81 3.36
C HIS A 102 21.66 -9.08 3.95
N ALA A 103 21.87 -9.35 5.24
CA ALA A 103 21.28 -10.48 5.96
C ALA A 103 19.75 -10.42 5.92
N SER A 104 19.16 -9.26 6.23
CA SER A 104 17.71 -9.03 6.19
C SER A 104 17.13 -9.28 4.79
N ARG A 105 17.82 -8.84 3.72
CA ARG A 105 17.39 -9.12 2.34
C ARG A 105 17.47 -10.62 2.01
N LYS A 106 18.54 -11.29 2.43
CA LYS A 106 18.70 -12.74 2.21
C LYS A 106 17.61 -13.52 2.93
N GLU A 107 17.30 -13.12 4.16
CA GLU A 107 16.23 -13.73 4.95
C GLU A 107 14.86 -13.50 4.34
N MET A 108 14.55 -12.27 3.91
CA MET A 108 13.30 -11.98 3.19
C MET A 108 13.15 -12.83 1.94
N LYS A 109 14.23 -13.05 1.17
CA LYS A 109 14.19 -13.95 0.00
C LYS A 109 13.86 -15.39 0.38
N ARG A 110 14.40 -15.89 1.50
CA ARG A 110 14.08 -17.24 1.99
C ARG A 110 12.62 -17.34 2.41
N ILE A 111 12.10 -16.33 3.11
CA ILE A 111 10.69 -16.28 3.50
C ILE A 111 9.79 -16.33 2.26
N MET A 112 10.08 -15.50 1.25
CA MET A 112 9.32 -15.49 0.00
C MET A 112 9.41 -16.81 -0.74
N TYR A 113 10.58 -17.46 -0.76
CA TYR A 113 10.75 -18.77 -1.38
C TYR A 113 9.94 -19.86 -0.67
N SER A 114 9.93 -19.91 0.67
CA SER A 114 9.09 -20.85 1.42
C SER A 114 7.60 -20.61 1.15
N ALA A 115 7.16 -19.35 1.14
CA ALA A 115 5.79 -19.03 0.78
C ALA A 115 5.44 -19.39 -0.67
N PHE A 116 6.39 -19.25 -1.61
CA PHE A 116 6.24 -19.70 -2.99
C PHE A 116 6.01 -21.20 -3.08
N GLN A 117 6.75 -22.01 -2.32
CA GLN A 117 6.57 -23.46 -2.35
C GLN A 117 5.17 -23.88 -1.88
N ILE A 118 4.62 -23.19 -0.87
CA ILE A 118 3.22 -23.39 -0.47
C ILE A 118 2.27 -22.96 -1.60
N ALA A 119 2.53 -21.83 -2.27
CA ALA A 119 1.72 -21.40 -3.42
C ALA A 119 1.73 -22.43 -4.56
N GLU A 120 2.90 -22.95 -4.91
CA GLU A 120 3.09 -23.93 -5.98
C GLU A 120 2.30 -25.22 -5.70
N ASN A 121 2.24 -25.66 -4.44
CA ASN A 121 1.44 -26.83 -4.04
C ASN A 121 -0.07 -26.62 -4.19
N HIS A 122 -0.55 -25.37 -4.20
CA HIS A 122 -1.96 -24.99 -4.26
C HIS A 122 -2.26 -24.05 -5.44
N GLU A 123 -1.50 -24.18 -6.54
CA GLU A 123 -1.60 -23.30 -7.71
C GLU A 123 -3.03 -23.27 -8.29
N SER A 124 -3.68 -24.44 -8.35
CA SER A 124 -5.01 -24.57 -8.95
C SER A 124 -6.10 -23.87 -8.14
N GLU A 125 -6.02 -24.01 -6.82
CA GLU A 125 -6.90 -23.40 -5.83
C GLU A 125 -6.71 -21.88 -5.83
N LEU A 126 -5.45 -21.42 -5.82
CA LEU A 126 -5.12 -20.00 -5.92
C LEU A 126 -5.61 -19.38 -7.22
N SER A 127 -5.39 -20.04 -8.35
CA SER A 127 -5.85 -19.58 -9.66
C SER A 127 -7.38 -19.43 -9.71
N SER A 128 -8.09 -20.41 -9.16
CA SER A 128 -9.56 -20.36 -9.03
C SER A 128 -10.01 -19.17 -8.19
N LEU A 129 -9.50 -19.03 -6.95
CA LEU A 129 -9.87 -17.93 -6.05
C LEU A 129 -9.54 -16.54 -6.63
N MET A 130 -8.38 -16.42 -7.28
CA MET A 130 -7.98 -15.18 -7.94
C MET A 130 -8.91 -14.87 -9.12
N SER A 131 -9.39 -15.87 -9.85
CA SER A 131 -10.32 -15.65 -10.96
C SER A 131 -11.68 -15.08 -10.51
N GLU A 132 -12.16 -15.46 -9.32
CA GLU A 132 -13.43 -14.96 -8.74
C GLU A 132 -13.42 -13.44 -8.54
N SER A 133 -12.27 -12.88 -8.15
CA SER A 133 -12.10 -11.44 -7.88
C SER A 133 -11.48 -10.67 -9.05
N LYS A 134 -11.46 -11.23 -10.25
CA LYS A 134 -10.82 -10.60 -11.41
C LYS A 134 -11.42 -9.24 -11.75
N ASP A 135 -12.74 -9.16 -11.81
CA ASP A 135 -13.45 -7.93 -12.17
C ASP A 135 -13.29 -6.85 -11.09
N ASP A 136 -13.34 -7.25 -9.81
CA ASP A 136 -13.06 -6.38 -8.68
C ASP A 136 -11.64 -5.81 -8.77
N ARG A 137 -10.63 -6.65 -9.04
CA ARG A 137 -9.23 -6.21 -9.21
C ARG A 137 -9.06 -5.23 -10.36
N GLU A 138 -9.75 -5.45 -11.49
CA GLU A 138 -9.72 -4.50 -12.60
C GLU A 138 -10.37 -3.16 -12.21
N LYS A 139 -11.50 -3.21 -11.50
CA LYS A 139 -12.17 -2.01 -10.99
C LYS A 139 -11.28 -1.24 -10.01
N TRP A 140 -10.69 -1.90 -9.02
CA TRP A 140 -9.80 -1.26 -8.05
C TRP A 140 -8.61 -0.57 -8.74
N ARG A 141 -8.03 -1.22 -9.76
CA ARG A 141 -6.94 -0.65 -10.55
C ARG A 141 -7.36 0.63 -11.26
N LYS A 142 -8.55 0.65 -11.86
CA LYS A 142 -9.09 1.84 -12.55
C LYS A 142 -9.35 2.96 -11.56
N ASP A 143 -10.06 2.68 -10.47
CA ASP A 143 -10.44 3.68 -9.46
C ASP A 143 -9.20 4.31 -8.80
N LEU A 144 -8.22 3.49 -8.42
CA LEU A 144 -6.99 3.97 -7.79
C LEU A 144 -6.06 4.70 -8.76
N SER A 145 -6.09 4.35 -10.04
CA SER A 145 -5.41 5.13 -11.09
C SER A 145 -6.04 6.52 -11.24
N ALA A 146 -7.37 6.60 -11.24
CA ALA A 146 -8.10 7.86 -11.34
C ALA A 146 -7.81 8.79 -10.13
N MET A 147 -7.85 8.25 -8.90
CA MET A 147 -7.48 9.02 -7.69
C MET A 147 -6.05 9.57 -7.76
N LYS A 148 -5.10 8.77 -8.27
CA LYS A 148 -3.72 9.20 -8.45
C LYS A 148 -3.58 10.30 -9.51
N GLU A 149 -4.34 10.20 -10.59
CA GLU A 149 -4.35 11.20 -11.66
C GLU A 149 -4.97 12.52 -11.20
N ALA A 150 -6.13 12.49 -10.54
CA ALA A 150 -6.77 13.67 -9.96
C ALA A 150 -5.81 14.42 -9.01
N LYS A 151 -5.14 13.70 -8.10
CA LYS A 151 -4.13 14.28 -7.21
C LYS A 151 -2.93 14.87 -7.97
N ARG A 152 -2.54 14.26 -9.10
CA ARG A 152 -1.46 14.77 -9.95
C ARG A 152 -1.87 16.06 -10.65
N GLU A 153 -3.11 16.18 -11.10
CA GLU A 153 -3.65 17.38 -11.73
C GLU A 153 -3.79 18.53 -10.74
N GLU A 154 -4.31 18.27 -9.54
CA GLU A 154 -4.36 19.24 -8.43
C GLU A 154 -2.96 19.80 -8.10
N MET A 155 -1.95 18.93 -8.08
CA MET A 155 -0.57 19.38 -7.89
C MET A 155 -0.08 20.27 -9.05
N LYS A 156 -0.40 19.95 -10.31
CA LYS A 156 0.00 20.76 -11.46
C LYS A 156 -0.71 22.12 -11.52
N SER A 157 -2.00 22.17 -11.19
CA SER A 157 -2.77 23.43 -11.18
C SER A 157 -2.27 24.36 -10.08
N SER A 158 -1.93 23.83 -8.91
CA SER A 158 -1.36 24.61 -7.81
C SER A 158 0.07 25.14 -8.07
N GLU A 159 0.84 24.49 -8.94
CA GLU A 159 2.22 24.90 -9.27
C GLU A 159 2.27 26.00 -10.35
N LYS A 160 1.17 26.21 -11.09
CA LYS A 160 1.06 27.27 -12.09
C LYS A 160 0.87 28.67 -11.47
N GLY A 161 0.48 28.77 -10.20
CA GLY A 161 0.35 30.06 -9.50
C GLY A 161 1.65 30.60 -8.87
N GLU A 162 2.74 29.82 -8.84
CA GLU A 162 3.94 30.15 -8.05
C GLU A 162 5.24 30.24 -8.89
N LYS A 163 5.14 30.17 -10.22
CA LYS A 163 6.30 30.10 -11.15
C LYS A 163 6.56 31.36 -11.98
N GLU A 164 6.12 32.52 -11.52
CA GLU A 164 6.42 33.77 -12.24
C GLU A 164 7.77 34.42 -11.87
N ASN A 165 8.57 33.87 -10.93
CA ASN A 165 9.76 34.62 -10.49
C ASN A 165 11.03 33.86 -10.08
N LYS A 166 11.38 32.73 -10.71
CA LYS A 166 12.75 32.16 -10.58
C LYS A 166 13.30 31.64 -11.91
N GLY A 167 14.32 32.34 -12.42
CA GLY A 167 15.05 32.06 -13.65
C GLY A 167 15.51 30.60 -13.76
N ARG A 168 15.13 29.97 -14.88
CA ARG A 168 15.48 28.60 -15.23
C ARG A 168 16.94 28.53 -15.70
N LYS A 169 17.88 28.21 -14.80
CA LYS A 169 19.13 27.53 -15.20
C LYS A 169 18.82 26.04 -15.37
N GLY A 170 18.86 25.60 -16.63
CA GLY A 170 18.58 24.22 -17.02
C GLY A 170 19.52 23.23 -16.33
N ARG A 171 18.96 22.40 -15.45
CA ARG A 171 19.54 21.11 -15.10
C ARG A 171 18.86 20.07 -15.97
N LYS A 172 19.61 19.51 -16.92
CA LYS A 172 19.25 18.29 -17.64
C LYS A 172 19.07 17.18 -16.60
N HIS A 173 17.84 16.96 -16.17
CA HIS A 173 17.49 15.78 -15.40
C HIS A 173 17.56 14.60 -16.35
N HIS A 174 18.60 13.77 -16.21
CA HIS A 174 18.59 12.43 -16.76
C HIS A 174 17.34 11.72 -16.24
N HIS A 175 16.38 11.48 -17.14
CA HIS A 175 15.23 10.62 -16.90
C HIS A 175 15.73 9.17 -16.73
N GLY A 176 16.29 8.86 -15.56
CA GLY A 176 16.26 7.49 -15.09
C GLY A 176 14.78 7.12 -14.97
N LYS A 177 14.32 6.17 -15.77
CA LYS A 177 13.00 5.54 -15.65
C LYS A 177 12.89 4.90 -14.26
N MET A 178 12.61 5.69 -13.23
CA MET A 178 12.16 5.22 -11.92
C MET A 178 10.69 4.86 -12.07
N GLY A 179 10.42 3.77 -12.80
CA GLY A 179 9.12 3.12 -12.93
C GLY A 179 8.73 2.35 -11.67
N HIS A 180 8.94 2.92 -10.49
CA HIS A 180 8.36 2.39 -9.27
C HIS A 180 7.30 3.39 -8.81
N GLY A 181 6.05 3.07 -9.13
CA GLY A 181 4.90 3.63 -8.43
C GLY A 181 5.08 3.47 -6.90
N PRO A 182 4.31 4.22 -6.10
CA PRO A 182 4.39 4.09 -4.65
C PRO A 182 4.29 2.61 -4.27
N ARG A 183 5.28 2.11 -3.52
CA ARG A 183 5.44 0.72 -3.05
C ARG A 183 4.26 0.18 -2.20
N GLY A 184 3.10 0.82 -2.23
CA GLY A 184 1.87 0.41 -1.55
C GLY A 184 0.78 -0.12 -2.49
N MET A 185 1.02 -0.26 -3.80
CA MET A 185 0.03 -0.83 -4.73
C MET A 185 0.06 -2.36 -4.84
N ASN A 186 1.04 -3.04 -4.23
CA ASN A 186 1.13 -4.51 -4.26
C ASN A 186 0.03 -5.21 -3.45
N ILE A 187 -0.87 -4.48 -2.80
CA ILE A 187 -2.05 -5.06 -2.13
C ILE A 187 -3.12 -5.48 -3.15
N MET A 188 -3.15 -4.85 -4.33
CA MET A 188 -4.20 -5.12 -5.35
C MET A 188 -3.87 -6.32 -6.23
N HIS A 189 -2.58 -6.60 -6.40
CA HIS A 189 -2.05 -7.76 -7.09
C HIS A 189 -0.87 -8.26 -6.26
N PRO A 190 -1.15 -8.82 -5.07
CA PRO A 190 -0.09 -9.52 -4.36
C PRO A 190 0.41 -10.62 -5.30
N SER A 191 1.73 -10.79 -5.36
CA SER A 191 2.24 -12.06 -5.86
C SER A 191 1.72 -13.17 -4.95
N GLU A 192 1.61 -14.39 -5.45
CA GLU A 192 1.00 -15.50 -4.72
C GLU A 192 1.64 -15.70 -3.34
N GLU A 193 2.95 -15.49 -3.23
CA GLU A 193 3.69 -15.53 -1.97
C GLU A 193 3.23 -14.43 -0.99
N MET A 194 3.00 -13.23 -1.49
CA MET A 194 2.51 -12.10 -0.68
C MET A 194 1.05 -12.31 -0.26
N PHE A 195 0.25 -12.98 -1.09
CA PHE A 195 -1.13 -13.34 -0.75
C PHE A 195 -1.15 -14.37 0.37
N ILE A 196 -0.30 -15.40 0.30
CA ILE A 196 -0.17 -16.42 1.36
C ILE A 196 0.26 -15.78 2.68
N LEU A 197 1.21 -14.86 2.63
CA LEU A 197 1.72 -14.18 3.82
C LEU A 197 0.78 -13.08 4.34
N PHE A 198 -0.28 -12.72 3.60
CA PHE A 198 -1.26 -11.72 4.03
C PHE A 198 -2.03 -12.21 5.26
N ASP A 199 -1.99 -11.46 6.36
CA ASP A 199 -2.71 -11.79 7.58
C ASP A 199 -4.09 -11.13 7.61
N TYR A 200 -5.15 -11.93 7.40
CA TYR A 200 -6.54 -11.45 7.43
C TYR A 200 -7.10 -11.25 8.85
N ASN A 201 -6.44 -11.80 9.88
CA ASN A 201 -6.86 -11.59 11.28
C ASN A 201 -6.50 -10.19 11.77
N LYS A 202 -5.56 -9.55 11.08
CA LYS A 202 -5.17 -8.19 11.36
C LYS A 202 -6.18 -7.20 10.77
N SER A 203 -6.45 -6.11 11.48
CA SER A 203 -7.34 -5.07 10.95
C SER A 203 -6.67 -4.30 9.82
N ALA A 204 -7.48 -3.77 8.88
CA ALA A 204 -7.00 -2.85 7.86
C ALA A 204 -6.28 -1.64 8.47
N ASP A 205 -6.76 -1.15 9.63
CA ASP A 205 -6.17 -0.02 10.33
C ASP A 205 -4.77 -0.34 10.87
N ASP A 206 -4.57 -1.52 11.46
CA ASP A 206 -3.25 -1.97 11.92
C ASP A 206 -2.28 -2.16 10.75
N PHE A 207 -2.79 -2.66 9.60
CA PHE A 207 -2.00 -2.75 8.38
C PHE A 207 -1.53 -1.38 7.90
N PHE A 208 -2.43 -0.38 7.84
CA PHE A 208 -2.06 0.96 7.40
C PHE A 208 -1.18 1.69 8.41
N LYS A 209 -1.41 1.48 9.71
CA LYS A 209 -0.57 2.02 10.78
C LYS A 209 0.87 1.56 10.64
N GLU A 210 1.11 0.27 10.41
CA GLU A 210 2.46 -0.23 10.15
C GLU A 210 3.09 0.36 8.89
N MET A 211 2.31 0.45 7.81
CA MET A 211 2.75 1.09 6.56
C MET A 211 3.17 2.56 6.75
N GLU A 212 2.57 3.27 7.69
CA GLU A 212 2.93 4.64 8.05
C GLU A 212 4.15 4.73 8.96
N GLU A 213 4.25 3.85 9.96
CA GLU A 213 5.41 3.78 10.84
C GLU A 213 6.69 3.55 10.06
N HIS A 214 6.64 2.76 8.98
CA HIS A 214 7.78 2.55 8.09
C HIS A 214 8.17 3.79 7.26
N ARG A 215 7.32 4.82 7.14
CA ARG A 215 7.61 6.03 6.34
C ARG A 215 8.17 7.22 7.14
N LYS A 216 7.82 7.34 8.42
CA LYS A 216 8.25 8.46 9.29
C LYS A 216 9.74 8.41 9.59
#